data_AF-A0A538A9B1-F1
#
_entry.id   AF-A0A538A9B1-F1
#
_cell.length_a   1.000
_cell.length_b   1.000
_cell.length_c   1.000
_cell.angle_alpha   90.00
_cell.angle_beta   90.00
_cell.angle_gamma   90.00
#
_symmetry.space_group_name_H-M   'P 1'
#
loop_
_entity.id
_entity.type
_entity.pdbx_description
1 polymer ?
#
loop_
_entity_poly.entity_id
_entity_poly.type
_entity_poly.pdbx_seq_one_letter_code
_entity_poly.pdbx_strand_id
1 'polypeptide(L)'
;LVLQAAGVGGTTLHYNGISPRAYPSSFERDWPFPYEDLIPFYERVEDFLPVSLVRDLATKDALFAEGCEGIGLRRSEATEVAEPVWRPCHNAILPVADMAPGADLTRVHGCTMCGHCLVGCNQPARAPLERKAKRATNVSYVPAALATGNCDLVPNAFATRILVDGTHVRGVRWRDTQTGETQEAEAVVVVLAGGSVESPRLWLNSSLPNSHDAVGRHFTMHLQDFVTGFFDREVHPDVGQVTMARADFPGHGTMWCQGFGPQAFAVVLAGLGRGFWDEPTNGEPWDTAGRWWGPEAVARIEEYHRSLSIILSVDDEPHPDNRVTLAGDWTDEHGSVPKVTYTPTPVSQQRQEWLARKAAEILRAAGAKHIHRSRMQVFVTHLMSTMRIGRDPRTSVFDPDGQAHEVRGLFIGDTSALPNGLGGPNPTLTAQALATRTAGRILQLSLG
;
A
#
# COMPACT_ATOMS: atom_id res chain seq x y z
N LEU A 1 -5.08 -11.92 -7.90
CA LEU A 1 -5.39 -11.89 -6.45
C LEU A 1 -5.41 -10.44 -6.00
N VAL A 2 -6.48 -9.99 -5.33
CA VAL A 2 -6.57 -8.66 -4.72
C VAL A 2 -6.30 -8.82 -3.23
N LEU A 3 -5.29 -8.13 -2.72
CA LEU A 3 -4.90 -8.23 -1.31
C LEU A 3 -5.54 -7.07 -0.51
N GLN A 4 -6.61 -7.37 0.22
CA GLN A 4 -7.28 -6.47 1.15
C GLN A 4 -7.66 -7.22 2.44
N ALA A 5 -7.92 -6.49 3.51
CA ALA A 5 -8.40 -7.05 4.77
C ALA A 5 -9.73 -6.41 5.18
N ALA A 6 -10.69 -7.24 5.60
CA ALA A 6 -11.93 -6.82 6.22
C ALA A 6 -11.80 -6.97 7.74
N GLY A 7 -11.85 -5.85 8.45
CA GLY A 7 -11.71 -5.81 9.92
C GLY A 7 -11.38 -4.39 10.39
N VAL A 8 -11.57 -4.13 11.68
CA VAL A 8 -11.21 -2.84 12.28
C VAL A 8 -9.71 -2.59 12.04
N GLY A 9 -9.39 -1.49 11.35
CA GLY A 9 -8.03 -1.14 10.90
C GLY A 9 -7.76 -1.35 9.41
N GLY A 10 -8.62 -2.10 8.71
CA GLY A 10 -8.52 -2.37 7.27
C GLY A 10 -7.17 -2.98 6.87
N THR A 11 -6.71 -2.66 5.67
CA THR A 11 -5.47 -3.22 5.07
C THR A 11 -4.19 -2.86 5.85
N THR A 12 -4.23 -1.92 6.80
CA THR A 12 -3.07 -1.66 7.69
C THR A 12 -2.80 -2.81 8.69
N LEU A 13 -3.74 -3.74 8.86
CA LEU A 13 -3.52 -4.95 9.67
C LEU A 13 -2.33 -5.78 9.17
N HIS A 14 -2.09 -5.79 7.86
CA HIS A 14 -1.08 -6.59 7.17
C HIS A 14 -0.09 -5.78 6.31
N TYR A 15 -0.11 -4.45 6.39
CA TYR A 15 0.92 -3.62 5.74
C TYR A 15 2.30 -3.75 6.42
N ASN A 16 3.35 -3.27 5.75
CA ASN A 16 4.72 -3.25 6.26
C ASN A 16 5.02 -2.09 7.21
N GLY A 17 4.09 -1.15 7.41
CA GLY A 17 4.33 0.06 8.22
C GLY A 17 5.25 1.09 7.53
N ILE A 18 5.56 0.93 6.24
CA ILE A 18 6.32 1.91 5.46
C ILE A 18 5.42 3.10 5.16
N SER A 19 5.91 4.29 5.47
CA SER A 19 5.19 5.56 5.36
C SER A 19 6.02 6.58 4.58
N PRO A 20 6.14 6.43 3.25
CA PRO A 20 6.82 7.42 2.44
C PRO A 20 5.86 8.49 1.94
N ARG A 21 6.36 9.71 1.74
CA ARG A 21 5.64 10.72 0.97
C ARG A 21 5.65 10.35 -0.53
N ALA A 22 4.63 10.81 -1.25
CA ALA A 22 4.62 10.77 -2.71
C ALA A 22 5.78 11.58 -3.30
N TYR A 23 6.20 11.26 -4.54
CA TYR A 23 7.18 12.08 -5.23
C TYR A 23 6.56 13.42 -5.62
N PRO A 24 7.23 14.57 -5.42
CA PRO A 24 6.69 15.87 -5.83
C PRO A 24 6.30 15.92 -7.31
N SER A 25 7.06 15.27 -8.20
CA SER A 25 6.77 15.20 -9.64
C SER A 25 5.48 14.44 -9.98
N SER A 26 4.89 13.67 -9.05
CA SER A 26 3.56 13.08 -9.28
C SER A 26 2.44 14.12 -9.17
N PHE A 27 2.67 15.26 -8.53
CA PHE A 27 1.68 16.34 -8.38
C PHE A 27 1.60 17.25 -9.60
N GLU A 28 2.58 17.16 -10.50
CA GLU A 28 2.55 17.87 -11.80
C GLU A 28 1.51 17.29 -12.78
N ARG A 29 0.92 16.14 -12.45
CA ARG A 29 -0.02 15.38 -13.28
C ARG A 29 -1.31 15.12 -12.49
N ASP A 30 -2.47 15.49 -13.03
CA ASP A 30 -3.82 15.17 -12.51
C ASP A 30 -4.22 15.77 -11.14
N TRP A 31 -3.27 16.16 -10.30
CA TRP A 31 -3.58 16.73 -8.99
C TRP A 31 -4.21 18.12 -9.12
N PRO A 32 -5.29 18.41 -8.35
CA PRO A 32 -5.98 19.70 -8.46
C PRO A 32 -5.31 20.84 -7.67
N PHE A 33 -4.24 20.55 -6.94
CA PHE A 33 -3.47 21.46 -6.09
C PHE A 33 -1.98 21.03 -6.07
N PRO A 34 -1.06 21.95 -5.74
CA PRO A 34 0.38 21.67 -5.74
C PRO A 34 0.80 20.80 -4.53
N TYR A 35 2.00 20.21 -4.57
CA TYR A 35 2.50 19.28 -3.53
C TYR A 35 2.55 19.93 -2.14
N GLU A 36 2.92 21.21 -2.11
CA GLU A 36 3.12 22.01 -0.91
C GLU A 36 1.84 22.13 -0.08
N ASP A 37 0.67 22.10 -0.72
CA ASP A 37 -0.63 22.13 -0.04
C ASP A 37 -0.87 20.88 0.83
N LEU A 38 -0.17 19.76 0.55
CA LEU A 38 -0.30 18.52 1.31
C LEU A 38 0.77 18.36 2.41
N ILE A 39 1.85 19.14 2.37
CA ILE A 39 2.96 19.06 3.35
C ILE A 39 2.48 19.18 4.80
N PRO A 40 1.66 20.18 5.19
CA PRO A 40 1.21 20.31 6.59
C PRO A 40 0.41 19.09 7.08
N PHE A 41 -0.26 18.39 6.15
CA PHE A 41 -1.04 17.20 6.47
C PHE A 41 -0.16 15.95 6.53
N TYR A 42 0.89 15.87 5.70
CA TYR A 42 1.93 14.84 5.87
C TYR A 42 2.56 14.93 7.25
N GLU A 43 3.03 16.12 7.64
CA GLU A 43 3.68 16.36 8.94
C GLU A 43 2.77 15.97 10.10
N ARG A 44 1.49 16.36 10.05
CA ARG A 44 0.51 16.00 11.08
C ARG A 44 0.30 14.48 11.20
N VAL A 45 0.27 13.76 10.08
CA VAL A 45 0.13 12.29 10.09
C VAL A 45 1.41 11.63 10.57
N GLU A 46 2.57 12.14 10.15
CA GLU A 46 3.89 11.64 10.57
C GLU A 46 4.07 11.80 12.08
N ASP A 47 3.71 12.95 12.65
CA ASP A 47 3.74 13.20 14.09
C ASP A 47 2.77 12.28 14.85
N PHE A 48 1.56 12.09 14.34
CA PHE A 48 0.56 11.22 14.98
C PHE A 48 0.93 9.73 14.95
N LEU A 49 1.58 9.26 13.87
CA LEU A 49 2.02 7.87 13.68
C LEU A 49 3.48 7.61 14.08
N PRO A 50 4.06 8.46 14.94
CA PRO A 50 5.50 8.75 15.04
C PRO A 50 6.37 8.15 13.92
N VAL A 51 6.17 8.62 12.69
CA VAL A 51 6.94 8.17 11.51
C VAL A 51 8.38 8.62 11.68
N SER A 52 9.31 7.66 11.57
CA SER A 52 10.74 7.95 11.71
C SER A 52 11.57 7.13 10.74
N LEU A 53 12.74 7.67 10.39
CA LEU A 53 13.76 6.93 9.66
C LEU A 53 14.28 5.76 10.49
N VAL A 54 14.37 4.61 9.85
CA VAL A 54 15.07 3.46 10.43
C VAL A 54 16.56 3.78 10.55
N ARG A 55 17.13 3.60 11.75
CA ARG A 55 18.54 3.91 12.03
C ARG A 55 19.44 2.68 11.95
N ASP A 56 19.00 1.58 12.55
CA ASP A 56 19.79 0.36 12.68
C ASP A 56 19.32 -0.68 11.66
N LEU A 57 19.95 -0.70 10.48
CA LEU A 57 19.62 -1.66 9.42
C LEU A 57 19.95 -3.10 9.87
N ALA A 58 19.05 -4.04 9.57
CA ALA A 58 19.36 -5.46 9.70
C ALA A 58 20.32 -5.91 8.59
N THR A 59 20.95 -7.07 8.74
CA THR A 59 21.96 -7.61 7.82
C THR A 59 21.53 -7.58 6.36
N LYS A 60 20.31 -8.02 6.05
CA LYS A 60 19.75 -8.00 4.69
C LYS A 60 19.60 -6.59 4.10
N ASP A 61 19.25 -5.61 4.94
CA ASP A 61 19.01 -4.23 4.49
C ASP A 61 20.33 -3.48 4.34
N ALA A 62 21.31 -3.76 5.20
CA ALA A 62 22.69 -3.28 5.02
C ALA A 62 23.29 -3.84 3.72
N LEU A 63 23.07 -5.12 3.41
CA LEU A 63 23.49 -5.73 2.15
C LEU A 63 22.83 -5.08 0.93
N PHE A 64 21.54 -4.74 1.01
CA PHE A 64 20.86 -3.97 -0.02
C PHE A 64 21.47 -2.58 -0.20
N ALA A 65 21.79 -1.89 0.90
CA ALA A 65 22.45 -0.59 0.87
C ALA A 65 23.84 -0.67 0.22
N GLU A 66 24.67 -1.65 0.58
CA GLU A 66 25.96 -1.92 -0.07
C GLU A 66 25.81 -2.09 -1.59
N GLY A 67 24.80 -2.85 -2.04
CA GLY A 67 24.50 -3.01 -3.46
C GLY A 67 24.09 -1.70 -4.15
N CYS A 68 23.31 -0.87 -3.47
CA CYS A 68 22.92 0.46 -3.97
C CYS A 68 24.14 1.37 -4.13
N GLU A 69 25.01 1.43 -3.13
CA GLU A 69 26.24 2.22 -3.17
C GLU A 69 27.22 1.70 -4.22
N GLY A 70 27.30 0.38 -4.40
CA GLY A 70 28.14 -0.27 -5.39
C GLY A 70 27.77 0.06 -6.84
N ILE A 71 26.51 0.43 -7.12
CA ILE A 71 26.08 0.96 -8.42
C ILE A 71 26.08 2.50 -8.49
N GLY A 72 26.59 3.18 -7.47
CA GLY A 72 26.75 4.63 -7.42
C GLY A 72 25.55 5.42 -6.90
N LEU A 73 24.53 4.77 -6.31
CA LEU A 73 23.46 5.52 -5.63
C LEU A 73 23.99 6.15 -4.35
N ARG A 74 23.71 7.43 -4.16
CA ARG A 74 24.02 8.10 -2.90
C ARG A 74 22.97 7.79 -1.84
N ARG A 75 23.40 7.73 -0.59
CA ARG A 75 22.50 7.72 0.57
C ARG A 75 21.77 9.07 0.68
N SER A 76 20.50 9.03 1.03
CA SER A 76 19.69 10.20 1.39
C SER A 76 18.95 9.96 2.71
N GLU A 77 18.63 11.04 3.40
CA GLU A 77 17.72 11.05 4.56
C GLU A 77 16.50 11.94 4.30
N ALA A 78 16.38 12.47 3.09
CA ALA A 78 15.27 13.34 2.71
C ALA A 78 13.93 12.59 2.72
N THR A 79 12.87 13.27 3.13
CA THR A 79 11.48 12.82 3.00
C THR A 79 11.04 12.90 1.54
N GLU A 80 11.35 14.03 0.89
CA GLU A 80 11.10 14.35 -0.51
C GLU A 80 12.24 13.84 -1.40
N VAL A 81 11.88 13.24 -2.54
CA VAL A 81 12.85 12.65 -3.47
C VAL A 81 12.61 13.16 -4.88
N ALA A 82 13.63 13.78 -5.46
CA ALA A 82 13.61 14.33 -6.81
C ALA A 82 14.65 13.69 -7.76
N GLU A 83 15.57 12.89 -7.23
CA GLU A 83 16.64 12.25 -7.99
C GLU A 83 16.87 10.79 -7.52
N PRO A 84 17.55 9.95 -8.32
CA PRO A 84 17.90 8.60 -7.90
C PRO A 84 18.76 8.55 -6.63
N VAL A 85 18.28 7.87 -5.59
CA VAL A 85 18.96 7.72 -4.30
C VAL A 85 18.63 6.38 -3.66
N TRP A 86 19.42 5.95 -2.68
CA TRP A 86 18.97 4.96 -1.70
C TRP A 86 18.80 5.63 -0.33
N ARG A 87 17.90 5.09 0.50
CA ARG A 87 17.70 5.58 1.86
C ARG A 87 17.13 4.50 2.79
N PRO A 88 17.34 4.62 4.10
CA PRO A 88 16.51 3.92 5.07
C PRO A 88 15.04 4.32 4.91
N CYS A 89 14.13 3.41 5.25
CA CYS A 89 12.70 3.67 5.15
C CYS A 89 12.23 4.59 6.27
N HIS A 90 11.27 5.47 5.93
CA HIS A 90 10.44 6.16 6.90
C HIS A 90 9.29 5.23 7.28
N ASN A 91 9.22 4.82 8.55
CA ASN A 91 8.26 3.82 8.99
C ASN A 91 7.38 4.35 10.12
N ALA A 92 6.08 4.07 10.02
CA ALA A 92 5.12 4.10 11.12
C ALA A 92 5.27 2.83 11.99
N ILE A 93 6.50 2.53 12.37
CA ILE A 93 6.87 1.48 13.32
C ILE A 93 7.73 2.16 14.37
N LEU A 94 7.37 1.98 15.64
CA LEU A 94 8.19 2.52 16.74
C LEU A 94 9.65 2.05 16.62
N PRO A 95 10.63 2.87 17.04
CA PRO A 95 12.05 2.50 17.01
C PRO A 95 12.33 1.13 17.61
N VAL A 96 13.45 0.53 17.20
CA VAL A 96 13.90 -0.75 17.76
C VAL A 96 13.97 -0.63 19.28
N ALA A 97 13.34 -1.58 19.96
CA ALA A 97 13.32 -1.60 21.41
C ALA A 97 14.74 -1.83 21.95
N ASP A 98 15.06 -1.20 23.07
CA ASP A 98 16.26 -1.55 23.82
C ASP A 98 16.11 -2.97 24.38
N MET A 99 16.91 -3.89 23.88
CA MET A 99 16.83 -5.33 24.15
C MET A 99 18.21 -5.88 24.45
N ALA A 100 18.46 -6.23 25.72
CA ALA A 100 19.62 -7.01 26.11
C ALA A 100 19.46 -8.48 25.67
N PRO A 101 20.57 -9.23 25.45
CA PRO A 101 20.50 -10.67 25.24
C PRO A 101 19.70 -11.36 26.36
N GLY A 102 18.68 -12.15 25.99
CA GLY A 102 17.78 -12.82 26.93
C GLY A 102 16.68 -11.95 27.54
N ALA A 103 16.48 -10.71 27.05
CA ALA A 103 15.40 -9.85 27.50
C ALA A 103 14.02 -10.52 27.34
N ASP A 104 13.14 -10.30 28.32
CA ASP A 104 11.74 -10.70 28.25
C ASP A 104 11.02 -9.81 27.22
N LEU A 105 10.88 -10.31 26.00
CA LEU A 105 10.22 -9.64 24.88
C LEU A 105 8.77 -9.27 25.16
N THR A 106 8.13 -9.79 26.22
CA THR A 106 6.77 -9.38 26.61
C THR A 106 6.72 -8.00 27.27
N ARG A 107 7.87 -7.49 27.73
CA ARG A 107 7.96 -6.24 28.51
C ARG A 107 8.53 -5.06 27.74
N VAL A 108 9.11 -5.30 26.57
CA VAL A 108 9.80 -4.26 25.79
C VAL A 108 8.81 -3.24 25.20
N HIS A 109 9.33 -2.08 24.83
CA HIS A 109 8.59 -1.03 24.16
C HIS A 109 9.34 -0.63 22.89
N GLY A 110 8.70 -0.77 21.72
CA GLY A 110 9.32 -0.58 20.42
C GLY A 110 9.33 -1.85 19.56
N CYS A 111 9.97 -1.77 18.39
CA CYS A 111 10.10 -2.89 17.48
C CYS A 111 11.04 -3.96 18.04
N THR A 112 10.59 -5.21 18.10
CA THR A 112 11.40 -6.34 18.57
C THR A 112 12.16 -7.04 17.43
N MET A 113 12.21 -6.43 16.23
CA MET A 113 12.89 -6.97 15.05
C MET A 113 12.41 -8.38 14.63
N CYS A 114 11.15 -8.71 14.89
CA CYS A 114 10.64 -10.07 14.73
C CYS A 114 10.34 -10.51 13.29
N GLY A 115 10.41 -9.65 12.27
CA GLY A 115 10.17 -10.05 10.88
C GLY A 115 8.71 -10.32 10.47
N HIS A 116 7.73 -10.13 11.37
CA HIS A 116 6.34 -10.56 11.12
C HIS A 116 5.39 -9.46 10.59
N CYS A 117 5.89 -8.31 10.15
CA CYS A 117 5.08 -7.12 9.81
C CYS A 117 3.84 -7.42 8.93
N LEU A 118 4.02 -8.26 7.91
CA LEU A 118 2.98 -8.68 6.95
C LEU A 118 1.85 -9.52 7.57
N VAL A 119 2.12 -10.27 8.63
CA VAL A 119 1.11 -11.12 9.31
C VAL A 119 0.62 -10.49 10.61
N GLY A 120 1.01 -9.24 10.87
CA GLY A 120 0.68 -8.48 12.08
C GLY A 120 1.87 -8.30 13.03
N CYS A 121 1.74 -7.36 13.97
CA CYS A 121 2.76 -7.13 15.00
C CYS A 121 2.38 -7.95 16.24
N ASN A 122 2.82 -9.20 16.27
CA ASN A 122 2.51 -10.12 17.38
C ASN A 122 3.27 -9.77 18.66
N GLN A 123 4.46 -9.18 18.56
CA GLN A 123 5.30 -8.78 19.69
C GLN A 123 5.11 -7.31 20.11
N PRO A 124 5.27 -6.99 21.41
CA PRO A 124 5.35 -7.90 22.56
C PRO A 124 4.08 -8.75 22.70
N ALA A 125 4.22 -10.06 22.84
CA ALA A 125 3.08 -10.96 22.95
C ALA A 125 2.20 -10.56 24.13
N ARG A 126 0.86 -10.60 23.95
CA ARG A 126 -0.15 -10.24 24.96
C ARG A 126 -0.09 -8.79 25.47
N ALA A 127 0.78 -7.93 24.95
CA ALA A 127 0.69 -6.51 25.23
C ALA A 127 -0.61 -5.92 24.64
N PRO A 128 -1.19 -4.91 25.32
CA PRO A 128 -2.28 -4.11 24.77
C PRO A 128 -1.97 -3.62 23.34
N LEU A 129 -3.02 -3.42 22.53
CA LEU A 129 -2.88 -3.09 21.11
C LEU A 129 -2.05 -1.81 20.93
N GLU A 130 -2.32 -0.78 21.71
CA GLU A 130 -1.62 0.51 21.73
C GLU A 130 -0.10 0.36 21.93
N ARG A 131 0.34 -0.69 22.63
CA ARG A 131 1.76 -1.00 22.89
C ARG A 131 2.46 -1.80 21.80
N LYS A 132 1.77 -2.23 20.74
CA LYS A 132 2.45 -2.84 19.58
C LYS A 132 3.46 -1.84 18.98
N ALA A 133 4.37 -2.29 18.13
CA ALA A 133 5.31 -1.38 17.48
C ALA A 133 4.76 -0.80 16.17
N LYS A 134 4.14 -1.66 15.35
CA LYS A 134 3.56 -1.27 14.06
C LYS A 134 2.30 -0.43 14.28
N ARG A 135 2.28 0.82 13.80
CA ARG A 135 1.20 1.80 14.05
C ARG A 135 0.03 1.62 13.06
N ALA A 136 -0.52 0.42 12.98
CA ALA A 136 -1.70 0.14 12.17
C ALA A 136 -2.91 0.95 12.67
N THR A 137 -3.92 1.18 11.82
CA THR A 137 -5.07 2.04 12.12
C THR A 137 -5.88 1.55 13.33
N ASN A 138 -5.96 0.23 13.55
CA ASN A 138 -6.59 -0.36 14.75
C ASN A 138 -5.80 -0.15 16.04
N VAL A 139 -4.54 0.26 15.93
CA VAL A 139 -3.64 0.52 17.05
C VAL A 139 -3.47 2.02 17.31
N SER A 140 -3.70 2.86 16.29
CA SER A 140 -3.48 4.30 16.33
C SER A 140 -4.79 5.09 16.28
N TYR A 141 -5.34 5.32 15.09
CA TYR A 141 -6.51 6.19 14.87
C TYR A 141 -7.79 5.70 15.55
N VAL A 142 -8.12 4.42 15.46
CA VAL A 142 -9.36 3.87 16.03
C VAL A 142 -9.43 4.07 17.55
N PRO A 143 -8.45 3.62 18.36
CA PRO A 143 -8.51 3.85 19.80
C PRO A 143 -8.46 5.34 20.16
N ALA A 144 -7.71 6.17 19.42
CA ALA A 144 -7.68 7.62 19.64
C ALA A 144 -9.05 8.28 19.39
N ALA A 145 -9.77 7.86 18.34
CA ALA A 145 -11.11 8.36 18.03
C ALA A 145 -12.11 7.94 19.12
N LEU A 146 -12.11 6.67 19.53
CA LEU A 146 -12.98 6.16 20.60
C LEU A 146 -12.74 6.87 21.94
N ALA A 147 -11.47 7.16 22.27
CA ALA A 147 -11.10 7.84 23.51
C ALA A 147 -11.67 9.27 23.64
N THR A 148 -12.12 9.88 22.53
CA THR A 148 -12.77 11.19 22.58
C THR A 148 -14.17 11.17 23.20
N GLY A 149 -14.81 9.99 23.26
CA GLY A 149 -16.21 9.86 23.66
C GLY A 149 -17.23 10.35 22.60
N ASN A 150 -16.75 10.82 21.43
CA ASN A 150 -17.58 11.35 20.34
C ASN A 150 -17.58 10.43 19.10
N CYS A 151 -17.10 9.19 19.24
CA CYS A 151 -17.00 8.23 18.15
C CYS A 151 -17.54 6.88 18.61
N ASP A 152 -18.56 6.40 17.89
CA ASP A 152 -19.05 5.03 18.02
C ASP A 152 -18.47 4.15 16.92
N LEU A 153 -18.10 2.92 17.28
CA LEU A 153 -17.65 1.90 16.34
C LEU A 153 -18.66 0.76 16.29
N VAL A 154 -19.24 0.53 15.12
CA VAL A 154 -20.15 -0.59 14.86
C VAL A 154 -19.42 -1.64 14.01
N PRO A 155 -18.79 -2.66 14.61
CA PRO A 155 -18.17 -3.74 13.86
C PRO A 155 -19.24 -4.58 13.16
N ASN A 156 -18.83 -5.40 12.18
CA ASN A 156 -19.73 -6.29 11.43
C ASN A 156 -20.85 -5.53 10.66
N ALA A 157 -20.68 -4.24 10.42
CA ALA A 157 -21.62 -3.42 9.65
C ALA A 157 -21.14 -3.29 8.20
N PHE A 158 -21.66 -4.12 7.29
CA PHE A 158 -21.37 -3.99 5.87
C PHE A 158 -22.28 -2.94 5.25
N ALA A 159 -21.74 -1.74 4.95
CA ALA A 159 -22.51 -0.69 4.28
C ALA A 159 -23.00 -1.15 2.91
N THR A 160 -24.32 -1.14 2.70
CA THR A 160 -24.95 -1.62 1.46
C THR A 160 -25.50 -0.49 0.60
N ARG A 161 -25.89 0.65 1.21
CA ARG A 161 -26.32 1.84 0.47
C ARG A 161 -26.00 3.16 1.18
N ILE A 162 -25.66 4.17 0.39
CA ILE A 162 -25.76 5.58 0.75
C ILE A 162 -27.18 6.04 0.44
N LEU A 163 -27.82 6.68 1.41
CA LEU A 163 -29.17 7.22 1.31
C LEU A 163 -29.08 8.69 0.93
N VAL A 164 -29.87 9.12 -0.05
CA VAL A 164 -29.93 10.51 -0.53
C VAL A 164 -31.37 11.02 -0.61
N ASP A 165 -31.54 12.33 -0.45
CA ASP A 165 -32.73 13.09 -0.81
C ASP A 165 -32.38 14.06 -1.94
N GLY A 166 -32.91 13.80 -3.14
CA GLY A 166 -32.41 14.42 -4.37
C GLY A 166 -30.91 14.17 -4.56
N THR A 167 -30.11 15.24 -4.45
CA THR A 167 -28.63 15.19 -4.55
C THR A 167 -27.93 15.43 -3.21
N HIS A 168 -28.62 15.38 -2.08
CA HIS A 168 -28.03 15.54 -0.74
C HIS A 168 -28.01 14.21 0.00
N VAL A 169 -26.90 13.93 0.69
CA VAL A 169 -26.81 12.80 1.62
C VAL A 169 -27.86 12.93 2.73
N ARG A 170 -28.48 11.80 3.07
CA ARG A 170 -29.39 11.64 4.21
C ARG A 170 -28.88 10.63 5.23
N GLY A 171 -28.06 9.66 4.84
CA GLY A 171 -27.61 8.62 5.76
C GLY A 171 -26.97 7.41 5.06
N VAL A 172 -26.82 6.33 5.83
CA VAL A 172 -26.25 5.06 5.37
C VAL A 172 -27.13 3.91 5.84
N ARG A 173 -27.28 2.91 4.96
CA ARG A 173 -27.85 1.60 5.28
C ARG A 173 -26.73 0.56 5.30
N TRP A 174 -26.74 -0.33 6.29
CA TRP A 174 -25.83 -1.46 6.37
C TRP A 174 -26.54 -2.75 6.72
N ARG A 175 -25.89 -3.87 6.40
CA ARG A 175 -26.26 -5.22 6.86
C ARG A 175 -25.32 -5.62 7.99
N ASP A 176 -25.87 -6.06 9.11
CA ASP A 176 -25.10 -6.74 10.14
C ASP A 176 -24.64 -8.11 9.61
N THR A 177 -23.34 -8.36 9.55
CA THR A 177 -22.79 -9.58 8.95
C THR A 177 -22.95 -10.80 9.85
N GLN A 178 -23.29 -10.64 11.13
CA GLN A 178 -23.55 -11.73 12.08
C GLN A 178 -25.02 -12.14 12.08
N THR A 179 -25.94 -11.17 12.13
CA THR A 179 -27.39 -11.44 12.20
C THR A 179 -28.06 -11.46 10.84
N GLY A 180 -27.49 -10.75 9.86
CA GLY A 180 -28.09 -10.52 8.55
C GLY A 180 -29.16 -9.42 8.52
N GLU A 181 -29.44 -8.78 9.66
CA GLU A 181 -30.41 -7.70 9.76
C GLU A 181 -29.91 -6.43 9.06
N THR A 182 -30.85 -5.63 8.56
CA THR A 182 -30.56 -4.35 7.94
C THR A 182 -30.84 -3.22 8.92
N GLN A 183 -29.91 -2.27 9.01
CA GLN A 183 -30.02 -1.09 9.85
C GLN A 183 -29.75 0.18 9.02
N GLU A 184 -30.26 1.30 9.49
CA GLU A 184 -30.07 2.63 8.89
C GLU A 184 -29.70 3.65 9.96
N ALA A 185 -28.87 4.62 9.59
CA ALA A 185 -28.58 5.80 10.39
C ALA A 185 -28.66 7.04 9.50
N GLU A 186 -29.29 8.08 10.03
CA GLU A 186 -29.29 9.40 9.41
C GLU A 186 -27.96 10.10 9.64
N ALA A 187 -27.48 10.83 8.64
CA ALA A 187 -26.25 11.59 8.70
C ALA A 187 -26.32 12.81 7.78
N VAL A 188 -25.81 13.93 8.27
CA VAL A 188 -25.63 15.16 7.47
C VAL A 188 -24.43 15.08 6.53
N VAL A 189 -23.44 14.26 6.91
CA VAL A 189 -22.21 14.03 6.15
C VAL A 189 -21.91 12.53 6.17
N VAL A 190 -21.52 12.00 5.01
CA VAL A 190 -21.01 10.63 4.87
C VAL A 190 -19.63 10.69 4.25
N VAL A 191 -18.67 9.95 4.81
CA VAL A 191 -17.31 9.82 4.27
C VAL A 191 -17.12 8.39 3.77
N LEU A 192 -16.83 8.24 2.49
CA LEU A 192 -16.41 6.97 1.91
C LEU A 192 -14.97 6.66 2.34
N ALA A 193 -14.79 5.46 2.90
CA ALA A 193 -13.49 4.95 3.34
C ALA A 193 -13.36 3.43 3.13
N GLY A 194 -14.05 2.88 2.12
CA GLY A 194 -14.02 1.45 1.77
C GLY A 194 -12.78 1.03 0.95
N GLY A 195 -11.95 1.98 0.56
CA GLY A 195 -10.82 1.76 -0.33
C GLY A 195 -11.26 1.64 -1.80
N SER A 196 -10.27 1.50 -2.69
CA SER A 196 -10.46 1.63 -4.15
C SER A 196 -11.30 0.54 -4.82
N VAL A 197 -11.82 -0.44 -4.09
CA VAL A 197 -12.72 -1.47 -4.62
C VAL A 197 -14.12 -1.32 -4.03
N GLU A 198 -14.24 -1.24 -2.70
CA GLU A 198 -15.55 -1.17 -2.05
C GLU A 198 -16.18 0.22 -2.11
N SER A 199 -15.41 1.31 -2.13
CA SER A 199 -15.96 2.67 -2.31
C SER A 199 -16.70 2.85 -3.65
N PRO A 200 -16.13 2.50 -4.83
CA PRO A 200 -16.89 2.53 -6.08
C PRO A 200 -18.02 1.49 -6.10
N ARG A 201 -17.85 0.32 -5.49
CA ARG A 201 -18.92 -0.69 -5.38
C ARG A 201 -20.13 -0.13 -4.64
N LEU A 202 -19.92 0.47 -3.46
CA LEU A 202 -20.97 1.07 -2.65
C LEU A 202 -21.67 2.20 -3.40
N TRP A 203 -20.92 3.06 -4.10
CA TRP A 203 -21.49 4.11 -4.94
C TRP A 203 -22.46 3.53 -5.98
N LEU A 204 -22.02 2.53 -6.74
CA LEU A 204 -22.80 1.91 -7.81
C LEU A 204 -24.01 1.13 -7.28
N ASN A 205 -23.86 0.35 -6.20
CA ASN A 205 -24.96 -0.36 -5.55
C ASN A 205 -25.98 0.57 -4.88
N SER A 206 -25.59 1.81 -4.57
CA SER A 206 -26.49 2.86 -4.08
C SER A 206 -27.28 3.55 -5.19
N SER A 207 -26.99 3.26 -6.46
CA SER A 207 -27.58 3.92 -7.63
C SER A 207 -27.42 5.45 -7.60
N LEU A 208 -26.30 5.93 -7.06
CA LEU A 208 -25.95 7.35 -7.07
C LEU A 208 -25.65 7.83 -8.50
N PRO A 209 -25.78 9.15 -8.77
CA PRO A 209 -25.43 9.72 -10.07
C PRO A 209 -24.01 9.34 -10.52
N ASN A 210 -23.84 9.13 -11.82
CA ASN A 210 -22.56 8.86 -12.44
C ASN A 210 -22.61 9.41 -13.89
N SER A 211 -22.96 10.69 -14.01
CA SER A 211 -23.38 11.28 -15.30
C SER A 211 -22.27 11.29 -16.34
N HIS A 212 -21.01 11.23 -15.90
CA HIS A 212 -19.83 11.22 -16.74
C HIS A 212 -19.12 9.85 -16.80
N ASP A 213 -19.70 8.82 -16.19
CA ASP A 213 -19.08 7.50 -16.05
C ASP A 213 -17.67 7.55 -15.42
N ALA A 214 -17.43 8.49 -14.49
CA ALA A 214 -16.13 8.67 -13.84
C ALA A 214 -15.90 7.64 -12.70
N VAL A 215 -16.98 7.12 -12.09
CA VAL A 215 -16.91 6.19 -10.97
C VAL A 215 -16.21 4.89 -11.37
N GLY A 216 -15.22 4.51 -10.56
CA GLY A 216 -14.45 3.30 -10.72
C GLY A 216 -13.33 3.40 -11.75
N ARG A 217 -13.26 4.43 -12.60
CA ARG A 217 -12.26 4.53 -13.68
C ARG A 217 -10.87 4.92 -13.19
N HIS A 218 -9.89 4.80 -14.08
CA HIS A 218 -8.51 5.20 -13.84
C HIS A 218 -7.83 4.45 -12.69
N PHE A 219 -8.28 3.22 -12.43
CA PHE A 219 -7.69 2.36 -11.44
C PHE A 219 -6.18 2.24 -11.67
N THR A 220 -5.41 2.64 -10.65
CA THR A 220 -3.96 2.46 -10.62
C THR A 220 -3.58 1.54 -9.47
N MET A 221 -2.45 0.85 -9.66
CA MET A 221 -1.75 0.08 -8.64
C MET A 221 -0.24 0.26 -8.88
N HIS A 222 0.63 -0.46 -8.19
CA HIS A 222 2.01 -0.59 -8.68
C HIS A 222 2.18 -1.94 -9.35
N LEU A 223 2.75 -1.96 -10.55
CA LEU A 223 3.22 -3.21 -11.14
C LEU A 223 4.39 -3.70 -10.30
N GLN A 224 4.12 -4.64 -9.40
CA GLN A 224 5.14 -5.23 -8.56
C GLN A 224 5.79 -6.42 -9.27
N ASP A 225 7.06 -6.65 -8.97
CA ASP A 225 7.78 -7.87 -9.30
C ASP A 225 8.87 -8.10 -8.25
N PHE A 226 9.43 -9.31 -8.22
CA PHE A 226 10.53 -9.67 -7.34
C PHE A 226 11.76 -10.02 -8.14
N VAL A 227 12.90 -9.47 -7.71
CA VAL A 227 14.22 -9.92 -8.15
C VAL A 227 14.98 -10.38 -6.90
N THR A 228 15.43 -11.63 -6.90
CA THR A 228 16.05 -12.28 -5.75
C THR A 228 17.48 -12.67 -6.09
N GLY A 229 18.43 -12.27 -5.25
CA GLY A 229 19.82 -12.72 -5.30
C GLY A 229 20.08 -13.84 -4.29
N PHE A 230 20.93 -14.79 -4.66
CA PHE A 230 21.45 -15.85 -3.79
C PHE A 230 22.97 -15.68 -3.61
N PHE A 231 23.46 -15.92 -2.40
CA PHE A 231 24.81 -15.58 -1.97
C PHE A 231 25.54 -16.82 -1.39
N ASP A 232 26.87 -16.75 -1.33
CA ASP A 232 27.70 -17.78 -0.65
C ASP A 232 27.81 -17.55 0.87
N ARG A 233 27.11 -16.53 1.39
CA ARG A 233 27.12 -16.12 2.81
C ARG A 233 25.71 -16.03 3.36
N GLU A 234 25.59 -16.18 4.68
CA GLU A 234 24.36 -15.90 5.42
C GLU A 234 23.90 -14.44 5.21
N VAL A 235 22.60 -14.27 4.95
CA VAL A 235 21.94 -12.95 4.78
C VAL A 235 20.89 -12.72 5.87
N HIS A 236 20.25 -13.79 6.36
CA HIS A 236 19.18 -13.76 7.36
C HIS A 236 17.98 -12.88 6.96
N PRO A 237 17.28 -13.20 5.85
CA PRO A 237 16.16 -12.39 5.35
C PRO A 237 14.95 -12.29 6.31
N ASP A 238 14.82 -13.18 7.30
CA ASP A 238 13.80 -13.15 8.35
C ASP A 238 14.08 -12.14 9.49
N VAL A 239 15.30 -11.62 9.60
CA VAL A 239 15.69 -10.77 10.72
C VAL A 239 15.40 -9.30 10.43
N GLY A 240 14.77 -8.62 11.40
CA GLY A 240 14.49 -7.18 11.36
C GLY A 240 13.06 -6.85 10.95
N GLN A 241 12.80 -5.59 10.60
CA GLN A 241 11.54 -5.26 9.95
C GLN A 241 11.54 -5.85 8.53
N VAL A 242 10.36 -6.15 7.98
CA VAL A 242 10.25 -6.72 6.62
C VAL A 242 10.94 -5.84 5.58
N THR A 243 10.89 -4.51 5.76
CA THR A 243 11.53 -3.55 4.85
C THR A 243 12.15 -2.42 5.66
N MET A 244 13.47 -2.25 5.59
CA MET A 244 14.17 -1.17 6.30
C MET A 244 14.96 -0.24 5.37
N ALA A 245 15.24 -0.67 4.14
CA ALA A 245 15.93 0.13 3.14
C ALA A 245 15.22 0.10 1.77
N ARG A 246 15.34 1.20 1.02
CA ARG A 246 14.75 1.41 -0.30
C ARG A 246 15.69 2.14 -1.24
N ALA A 247 15.42 1.99 -2.54
CA ALA A 247 15.99 2.82 -3.59
C ALA A 247 14.87 3.48 -4.40
N ASP A 248 15.03 4.76 -4.65
CA ASP A 248 14.05 5.64 -5.27
C ASP A 248 14.53 6.07 -6.65
N PHE A 249 13.63 6.02 -7.64
CA PHE A 249 13.92 6.39 -9.02
C PHE A 249 12.73 7.19 -9.58
N PRO A 250 12.63 8.51 -9.28
CA PRO A 250 11.59 9.36 -9.84
C PRO A 250 11.46 9.19 -11.37
N GLY A 251 10.23 9.04 -11.86
CA GLY A 251 9.91 8.73 -13.26
C GLY A 251 9.86 7.23 -13.62
N HIS A 252 10.35 6.35 -12.75
CA HIS A 252 10.26 4.88 -12.93
C HIS A 252 9.48 4.21 -11.79
N GLY A 253 9.77 4.57 -10.55
CA GLY A 253 9.17 3.95 -9.37
C GLY A 253 10.11 3.92 -8.17
N THR A 254 9.98 2.87 -7.38
CA THR A 254 10.77 2.60 -6.17
C THR A 254 10.98 1.11 -6.02
N MET A 255 12.01 0.72 -5.30
CA MET A 255 12.26 -0.66 -4.95
C MET A 255 12.72 -0.76 -3.49
N TRP A 256 12.51 -1.94 -2.91
CA TRP A 256 12.69 -2.13 -1.47
C TRP A 256 13.33 -3.46 -1.20
N CYS A 257 14.20 -3.50 -0.21
CA CYS A 257 14.59 -4.74 0.43
C CYS A 257 13.34 -5.39 1.05
N GLN A 258 13.13 -6.68 0.78
CA GLN A 258 11.99 -7.41 1.29
C GLN A 258 12.45 -8.67 2.01
N GLY A 259 12.37 -8.62 3.34
CA GLY A 259 12.58 -9.73 4.24
C GLY A 259 11.32 -10.55 4.44
N PHE A 260 11.34 -11.79 3.98
CA PHE A 260 10.26 -12.74 4.20
C PHE A 260 10.66 -13.75 5.25
N GLY A 261 9.69 -14.40 5.89
CA GLY A 261 9.88 -15.74 6.42
C GLY A 261 9.88 -16.78 5.28
N PRO A 262 10.42 -18.00 5.49
CA PRO A 262 10.55 -19.02 4.45
C PRO A 262 9.23 -19.37 3.75
N GLN A 263 8.10 -19.30 4.46
CA GLN A 263 6.76 -19.53 3.92
C GLN A 263 6.34 -18.48 2.88
N ALA A 264 6.63 -17.19 3.12
CA ALA A 264 6.29 -16.13 2.18
C ALA A 264 7.29 -16.11 1.00
N PHE A 265 8.55 -16.46 1.27
CA PHE A 265 9.57 -16.63 0.23
C PHE A 265 9.20 -17.72 -0.79
N ALA A 266 8.68 -18.86 -0.33
CA ALA A 266 8.20 -19.92 -1.21
C ALA A 266 7.09 -19.45 -2.17
N VAL A 267 6.19 -18.57 -1.71
CA VAL A 267 5.15 -17.96 -2.56
C VAL A 267 5.76 -17.06 -3.64
N VAL A 268 6.78 -16.27 -3.30
CA VAL A 268 7.48 -15.38 -4.24
C VAL A 268 8.21 -16.15 -5.33
N LEU A 269 8.85 -17.28 -4.99
CA LEU A 269 9.60 -18.10 -5.95
C LEU A 269 8.72 -19.05 -6.78
N ALA A 270 7.76 -19.72 -6.14
CA ALA A 270 7.02 -20.84 -6.74
C ALA A 270 5.52 -20.56 -6.96
N GLY A 271 4.95 -19.57 -6.25
CA GLY A 271 3.50 -19.33 -6.29
C GLY A 271 3.07 -18.29 -7.33
N LEU A 272 3.81 -17.19 -7.44
CA LEU A 272 3.32 -15.98 -8.13
C LEU A 272 3.86 -15.77 -9.54
N GLY A 273 4.90 -16.50 -9.97
CA GLY A 273 5.53 -16.29 -11.27
C GLY A 273 4.68 -16.71 -12.49
N ARG A 274 4.90 -16.03 -13.62
CA ARG A 274 4.50 -16.49 -14.97
C ARG A 274 5.64 -17.26 -15.64
N GLY A 275 5.31 -18.24 -16.47
CA GLY A 275 6.29 -19.10 -17.13
C GLY A 275 7.06 -19.97 -16.14
N PHE A 276 8.11 -20.62 -16.62
CA PHE A 276 8.94 -21.53 -15.84
C PHE A 276 10.42 -21.13 -15.86
N TRP A 277 11.12 -21.51 -14.80
CA TRP A 277 12.49 -21.09 -14.50
C TRP A 277 13.55 -21.49 -15.52
N ASP A 278 13.27 -22.55 -16.26
CA ASP A 278 14.10 -23.15 -17.31
C ASP A 278 13.86 -22.51 -18.68
N GLU A 279 12.93 -21.54 -18.79
CA GLU A 279 12.77 -20.74 -20.00
C GLU A 279 13.99 -19.83 -20.21
N PRO A 280 14.45 -19.65 -21.47
CA PRO A 280 15.58 -18.77 -21.77
C PRO A 280 15.34 -17.33 -21.31
N THR A 281 16.35 -16.76 -20.64
CA THR A 281 16.32 -15.36 -20.16
C THR A 281 16.65 -14.34 -21.27
N ASN A 282 17.03 -14.80 -22.47
CA ASN A 282 17.29 -13.98 -23.65
C ASN A 282 18.31 -12.84 -23.44
N GLY A 283 19.35 -13.09 -22.64
CA GLY A 283 20.44 -12.14 -22.42
C GLY A 283 20.17 -11.07 -21.35
N GLU A 284 19.08 -11.22 -20.59
CA GLU A 284 18.77 -10.39 -19.43
C GLU A 284 19.77 -10.62 -18.27
N PRO A 285 19.93 -9.68 -17.32
CA PRO A 285 20.97 -9.74 -16.28
C PRO A 285 20.71 -10.75 -15.14
N TRP A 286 19.61 -11.50 -15.22
CA TRP A 286 19.25 -12.58 -14.30
C TRP A 286 19.53 -13.95 -14.91
N ASP A 287 19.86 -14.92 -14.06
CA ASP A 287 20.23 -16.27 -14.47
C ASP A 287 19.00 -17.14 -14.76
N THR A 288 17.91 -16.94 -14.01
CA THR A 288 16.64 -17.63 -14.22
C THR A 288 15.45 -16.69 -14.03
N ALA A 289 14.30 -17.02 -14.60
CA ALA A 289 13.09 -16.22 -14.41
C ALA A 289 11.80 -17.04 -14.49
N GLY A 290 10.75 -16.58 -13.82
CA GLY A 290 9.45 -17.27 -13.79
C GLY A 290 9.32 -18.25 -12.64
N ARG A 291 8.38 -19.18 -12.73
CA ARG A 291 8.03 -20.05 -11.59
C ARG A 291 9.04 -21.17 -11.38
N TRP A 292 9.52 -21.30 -10.15
CA TRP A 292 10.25 -22.50 -9.71
C TRP A 292 9.28 -23.61 -9.33
N TRP A 293 9.58 -24.84 -9.72
CA TRP A 293 8.78 -26.02 -9.38
C TRP A 293 9.69 -27.24 -9.18
N GLY A 294 9.15 -28.31 -8.62
CA GLY A 294 9.88 -29.58 -8.45
C GLY A 294 11.03 -29.52 -7.44
N PRO A 295 11.98 -30.46 -7.53
CA PRO A 295 13.15 -30.52 -6.66
C PRO A 295 14.00 -29.24 -6.64
N GLU A 296 14.06 -28.52 -7.76
CA GLU A 296 14.82 -27.27 -7.88
C GLU A 296 14.20 -26.15 -7.03
N ALA A 297 12.87 -26.08 -6.94
CA ALA A 297 12.21 -25.16 -6.03
C ALA A 297 12.56 -25.48 -4.57
N VAL A 298 12.59 -26.76 -4.19
CA VAL A 298 12.93 -27.19 -2.83
C VAL A 298 14.38 -26.82 -2.51
N ALA A 299 15.32 -27.21 -3.38
CA ALA A 299 16.75 -26.92 -3.19
C ALA A 299 17.01 -25.43 -2.97
N ARG A 300 16.26 -24.57 -3.65
CA ARG A 300 16.47 -23.14 -3.51
C ARG A 300 15.69 -22.48 -2.38
N ILE A 301 14.57 -23.06 -1.96
CA ILE A 301 13.95 -22.72 -0.68
C ILE A 301 14.89 -23.08 0.48
N GLU A 302 15.68 -24.16 0.37
CA GLU A 302 16.72 -24.49 1.36
C GLU A 302 17.83 -23.42 1.41
N GLU A 303 18.14 -22.75 0.30
CA GLU A 303 19.08 -21.63 0.23
C GLU A 303 18.53 -20.29 0.76
N TYR A 304 17.27 -20.25 1.21
CA TYR A 304 16.58 -19.04 1.64
C TYR A 304 17.39 -18.16 2.60
N HIS A 305 18.10 -18.74 3.57
CA HIS A 305 18.91 -18.01 4.56
C HIS A 305 20.06 -17.21 3.93
N ARG A 306 20.45 -17.53 2.69
CA ARG A 306 21.45 -16.84 1.87
C ARG A 306 20.82 -16.08 0.70
N SER A 307 19.58 -15.58 0.87
CA SER A 307 18.87 -14.86 -0.17
C SER A 307 18.53 -13.42 0.23
N LEU A 308 18.48 -12.54 -0.76
CA LEU A 308 17.98 -11.16 -0.64
C LEU A 308 16.98 -10.92 -1.77
N SER A 309 15.73 -10.64 -1.41
CA SER A 309 14.69 -10.25 -2.36
C SER A 309 14.51 -8.74 -2.40
N ILE A 310 14.42 -8.20 -3.61
CA ILE A 310 14.05 -6.81 -3.89
C ILE A 310 12.66 -6.84 -4.53
N ILE A 311 11.70 -6.14 -3.91
CA ILE A 311 10.39 -5.90 -4.52
C ILE A 311 10.41 -4.57 -5.28
N LEU A 312 9.87 -4.58 -6.49
CA LEU A 312 9.71 -3.39 -7.33
C LEU A 312 8.32 -2.78 -7.11
N SER A 313 8.17 -1.47 -7.24
CA SER A 313 6.88 -0.79 -7.30
C SER A 313 6.96 0.35 -8.32
N VAL A 314 6.32 0.13 -9.46
CA VAL A 314 6.34 1.02 -10.63
C VAL A 314 5.46 2.24 -10.44
N ASP A 315 5.87 3.40 -10.97
CA ASP A 315 4.98 4.53 -11.23
C ASP A 315 4.00 4.17 -12.35
N ASP A 316 2.82 3.66 -11.99
CA ASP A 316 1.78 3.24 -12.94
C ASP A 316 0.95 4.42 -13.44
N GLU A 317 0.43 4.31 -14.66
CA GLU A 317 -0.29 5.39 -15.32
C GLU A 317 -1.81 5.20 -15.24
N PRO A 318 -2.56 6.24 -14.86
CA PRO A 318 -4.02 6.22 -14.93
C PRO A 318 -4.50 5.91 -16.36
N HIS A 319 -5.27 4.85 -16.54
CA HIS A 319 -5.89 4.50 -17.82
C HIS A 319 -7.42 4.43 -17.67
N PRO A 320 -8.22 5.08 -18.53
CA PRO A 320 -9.68 5.16 -18.35
C PRO A 320 -10.38 3.80 -18.37
N ASP A 321 -9.82 2.80 -19.06
CA ASP A 321 -10.38 1.44 -19.11
C ASP A 321 -9.97 0.56 -17.93
N ASN A 322 -8.93 0.96 -17.18
CA ASN A 322 -8.62 0.30 -15.92
C ASN A 322 -9.65 0.79 -14.91
N ARG A 323 -10.50 -0.12 -14.43
CA ARG A 323 -11.65 0.30 -13.62
C ARG A 323 -12.23 -0.76 -12.70
N VAL A 324 -13.00 -0.31 -11.73
CA VAL A 324 -13.94 -1.13 -10.94
C VAL A 324 -15.36 -0.89 -11.45
N THR A 325 -16.07 -1.98 -11.76
CA THR A 325 -17.51 -1.97 -12.08
C THR A 325 -18.24 -2.97 -11.18
N LEU A 326 -19.57 -3.06 -11.31
CA LEU A 326 -20.31 -4.19 -10.78
C LEU A 326 -20.21 -5.38 -11.74
N ALA A 327 -20.11 -6.60 -11.21
CA ALA A 327 -20.32 -7.81 -12.00
C ALA A 327 -21.82 -7.95 -12.32
N GLY A 328 -22.16 -8.12 -13.59
CA GLY A 328 -23.57 -8.18 -14.03
C GLY A 328 -24.25 -9.51 -13.76
N ASP A 329 -23.48 -10.57 -13.55
CA ASP A 329 -23.90 -11.96 -13.46
C ASP A 329 -23.65 -12.59 -12.08
N TRP A 330 -23.07 -11.83 -11.14
CA TRP A 330 -22.72 -12.34 -9.82
C TRP A 330 -23.05 -11.34 -8.69
N THR A 331 -23.69 -11.86 -7.65
CA THR A 331 -24.07 -11.13 -6.43
C THR A 331 -23.66 -11.94 -5.20
N ASP A 332 -23.34 -11.25 -4.12
CA ASP A 332 -23.21 -11.82 -2.77
C ASP A 332 -24.39 -11.35 -1.88
N GLU A 333 -24.36 -11.67 -0.59
CA GLU A 333 -25.36 -11.23 0.39
C GLU A 333 -25.45 -9.69 0.58
N HIS A 334 -24.55 -8.92 -0.05
CA HIS A 334 -24.46 -7.47 0.04
C HIS A 334 -24.82 -6.75 -1.27
N GLY A 335 -25.17 -7.50 -2.33
CA GLY A 335 -25.55 -6.98 -3.64
C GLY A 335 -24.59 -7.42 -4.75
N SER A 336 -24.53 -6.66 -5.85
CA SER A 336 -23.59 -6.97 -6.94
C SER A 336 -22.14 -6.87 -6.44
N VAL A 337 -21.33 -7.85 -6.80
CA VAL A 337 -19.91 -7.92 -6.42
C VAL A 337 -19.06 -7.01 -7.32
N PRO A 338 -17.92 -6.49 -6.85
CA PRO A 338 -17.07 -5.66 -7.67
C PRO A 338 -16.29 -6.50 -8.70
N LYS A 339 -16.16 -5.98 -9.92
CA LYS A 339 -15.29 -6.50 -10.96
C LYS A 339 -14.17 -5.50 -11.23
N VAL A 340 -12.92 -5.93 -10.98
CA VAL A 340 -11.72 -5.16 -11.32
C VAL A 340 -11.27 -5.54 -12.72
N THR A 341 -11.12 -4.56 -13.59
CA THR A 341 -10.52 -4.69 -14.93
C THR A 341 -9.23 -3.90 -14.94
N TYR A 342 -8.12 -4.56 -15.29
CA TYR A 342 -6.81 -3.92 -15.28
C TYR A 342 -5.91 -4.49 -16.38
N THR A 343 -5.32 -3.60 -17.16
CA THR A 343 -4.27 -3.89 -18.12
C THR A 343 -3.13 -2.89 -17.88
N PRO A 344 -1.91 -3.35 -17.60
CA PRO A 344 -0.79 -2.43 -17.42
C PRO A 344 -0.45 -1.73 -18.74
N THR A 345 -0.20 -0.43 -18.71
CA THR A 345 0.13 0.35 -19.91
C THR A 345 1.52 -0.04 -20.45
N PRO A 346 1.80 0.19 -21.75
CA PRO A 346 3.14 -0.06 -22.30
C PRO A 346 4.26 0.70 -21.58
N VAL A 347 3.98 1.92 -21.11
CA VAL A 347 4.93 2.75 -20.36
C VAL A 347 5.20 2.14 -18.99
N SER A 348 4.16 1.74 -18.25
CA SER A 348 4.31 1.07 -16.96
C SER A 348 5.10 -0.24 -17.07
N GLN A 349 4.87 -1.02 -18.14
CA GLN A 349 5.64 -2.24 -18.41
C GLN A 349 7.12 -1.92 -18.68
N GLN A 350 7.43 -0.90 -19.48
CA GLN A 350 8.81 -0.47 -19.72
C GLN A 350 9.51 -0.04 -18.42
N ARG A 351 8.82 0.71 -17.54
CA ARG A 351 9.33 1.07 -16.21
C ARG A 351 9.59 -0.15 -15.34
N GLN A 352 8.72 -1.17 -15.37
CA GLN A 352 8.91 -2.43 -14.64
C GLN A 352 10.17 -3.16 -15.11
N GLU A 353 10.38 -3.29 -16.42
CA GLU A 353 11.57 -3.91 -17.00
C GLU A 353 12.84 -3.16 -16.62
N TRP A 354 12.81 -1.82 -16.64
CA TRP A 354 13.92 -0.99 -16.20
C TRP A 354 14.26 -1.21 -14.73
N LEU A 355 13.27 -1.20 -13.84
CA LEU A 355 13.45 -1.44 -12.40
C LEU A 355 13.98 -2.87 -12.14
N ALA A 356 13.54 -3.87 -12.90
CA ALA A 356 13.99 -5.25 -12.75
C ALA A 356 15.48 -5.39 -13.10
N ARG A 357 15.93 -4.76 -14.19
CA ARG A 357 17.36 -4.72 -14.55
C ARG A 357 18.17 -3.97 -13.50
N LYS A 358 17.66 -2.83 -13.00
CA LYS A 358 18.33 -2.06 -11.96
C LYS A 358 18.46 -2.83 -10.64
N ALA A 359 17.43 -3.58 -10.25
CA ALA A 359 17.49 -4.47 -9.09
C ALA A 359 18.52 -5.59 -9.27
N ALA A 360 18.64 -6.16 -10.48
CA ALA A 360 19.68 -7.14 -10.78
C ALA A 360 21.09 -6.54 -10.65
N GLU A 361 21.31 -5.31 -11.13
CA GLU A 361 22.59 -4.60 -10.93
C GLU A 361 22.93 -4.42 -9.44
N ILE A 362 21.96 -3.99 -8.63
CA ILE A 362 22.12 -3.83 -7.16
C ILE A 362 22.50 -5.17 -6.53
N LEU A 363 21.80 -6.26 -6.88
CA LEU A 363 22.09 -7.58 -6.34
C LEU A 363 23.48 -8.10 -6.75
N ARG A 364 23.90 -7.87 -8.01
CA ARG A 364 25.25 -8.21 -8.46
C ARG A 364 26.31 -7.41 -7.69
N ALA A 365 26.11 -6.10 -7.52
CA ALA A 365 27.02 -5.24 -6.76
C ALA A 365 27.10 -5.66 -5.28
N ALA A 366 26.00 -6.13 -4.70
CA ALA A 366 25.97 -6.72 -3.35
C ALA A 366 26.66 -8.09 -3.25
N GLY A 367 27.04 -8.69 -4.39
CA GLY A 367 27.78 -9.95 -4.46
C GLY A 367 26.95 -11.21 -4.77
N ALA A 368 25.72 -11.07 -5.27
CA ALA A 368 24.86 -12.20 -5.61
C ALA A 368 25.49 -13.08 -6.70
N LYS A 369 25.53 -14.39 -6.45
CA LYS A 369 26.05 -15.41 -7.37
C LYS A 369 25.01 -15.88 -8.37
N HIS A 370 23.77 -15.99 -7.92
CA HIS A 370 22.61 -16.29 -8.75
C HIS A 370 21.56 -15.21 -8.58
N ILE A 371 20.96 -14.75 -9.67
CA ILE A 371 19.84 -13.81 -9.68
C ILE A 371 18.65 -14.46 -10.37
N HIS A 372 17.51 -14.39 -9.68
CA HIS A 372 16.23 -14.89 -10.16
C HIS A 372 15.21 -13.75 -10.24
N ARG A 373 14.48 -13.64 -11.35
CA ARG A 373 13.33 -12.74 -11.48
C ARG A 373 12.02 -13.54 -11.46
N SER A 374 11.13 -13.28 -10.51
CA SER A 374 9.89 -14.05 -10.36
C SER A 374 8.92 -13.90 -11.55
N ARG A 375 8.96 -12.77 -12.28
CA ARG A 375 7.99 -12.43 -13.35
C ARG A 375 6.56 -12.53 -12.83
N MET A 376 6.31 -11.80 -11.74
CA MET A 376 5.07 -11.92 -10.97
C MET A 376 3.83 -11.71 -11.84
N GLN A 377 2.82 -12.57 -11.67
CA GLN A 377 1.47 -12.32 -12.15
C GLN A 377 0.90 -11.04 -11.51
N VAL A 378 -0.13 -10.47 -12.13
CA VAL A 378 -0.78 -9.26 -11.58
C VAL A 378 -1.30 -9.57 -10.18
N PHE A 379 -0.58 -9.03 -9.19
CA PHE A 379 -0.93 -9.06 -7.78
C PHE A 379 -1.37 -7.66 -7.40
N VAL A 380 -2.63 -7.53 -7.03
CA VAL A 380 -3.26 -6.23 -6.88
C VAL A 380 -3.11 -5.77 -5.44
N THR A 381 -2.16 -4.86 -5.22
CA THR A 381 -1.86 -4.13 -3.97
C THR A 381 -1.80 -2.63 -4.27
N HIS A 382 -1.78 -1.79 -3.22
CA HIS A 382 -1.70 -0.33 -3.37
C HIS A 382 -2.75 0.21 -4.37
N LEU A 383 -4.00 -0.20 -4.16
CA LEU A 383 -5.12 0.11 -5.03
C LEU A 383 -5.49 1.60 -4.91
N MET A 384 -5.56 2.32 -6.03
CA MET A 384 -5.74 3.78 -6.04
C MET A 384 -6.69 4.27 -7.15
N SER A 385 -7.06 5.55 -7.07
CA SER A 385 -7.59 6.38 -8.16
C SER A 385 -9.01 6.12 -8.67
N THR A 386 -9.71 5.10 -8.18
CA THR A 386 -11.05 4.73 -8.68
C THR A 386 -12.15 5.73 -8.38
N MET A 387 -11.91 6.68 -7.47
CA MET A 387 -12.82 7.77 -7.11
C MET A 387 -12.04 9.08 -7.01
N ARG A 388 -11.12 9.31 -7.95
CA ARG A 388 -10.12 10.39 -7.81
C ARG A 388 -10.74 11.78 -7.60
N ILE A 389 -10.01 12.61 -6.85
CA ILE A 389 -10.25 14.05 -6.76
C ILE A 389 -9.80 14.75 -8.05
N GLY A 390 -10.48 15.84 -8.41
CA GLY A 390 -10.13 16.67 -9.56
C GLY A 390 -11.06 17.86 -9.71
N ARG A 391 -10.71 18.78 -10.61
CA ARG A 391 -11.52 19.99 -10.87
C ARG A 391 -12.66 19.76 -11.86
N ASP A 392 -12.51 18.77 -12.74
CA ASP A 392 -13.48 18.49 -13.81
C ASP A 392 -14.33 17.24 -13.44
N PRO A 393 -15.65 17.37 -13.25
CA PRO A 393 -16.54 16.24 -12.94
C PRO A 393 -16.60 15.20 -14.06
N ARG A 394 -16.18 15.55 -15.30
CA ARG A 394 -16.08 14.58 -16.40
C ARG A 394 -14.97 13.56 -16.20
N THR A 395 -13.99 13.90 -15.37
CA THR A 395 -12.80 13.08 -15.16
C THR A 395 -12.63 12.71 -13.69
N SER A 396 -13.33 13.35 -12.74
CA SER A 396 -13.17 13.08 -11.31
C SER A 396 -14.52 12.89 -10.64
N VAL A 397 -14.56 12.07 -9.58
CA VAL A 397 -15.79 11.81 -8.81
C VAL A 397 -15.94 12.82 -7.68
N PHE A 398 -14.80 13.21 -7.08
CA PHE A 398 -14.72 14.17 -6.00
C PHE A 398 -14.01 15.44 -6.46
N ASP A 399 -14.39 16.56 -5.87
CA ASP A 399 -13.77 17.87 -6.08
C ASP A 399 -12.43 17.97 -5.33
N PRO A 400 -11.68 19.08 -5.50
CA PRO A 400 -10.40 19.26 -4.81
C PRO A 400 -10.48 19.32 -3.29
N ASP A 401 -11.65 19.56 -2.69
CA ASP A 401 -11.86 19.57 -1.24
C ASP A 401 -12.34 18.22 -0.70
N GLY A 402 -12.50 17.23 -1.59
CA GLY A 402 -12.87 15.86 -1.27
C GLY A 402 -14.36 15.65 -1.14
N GLN A 403 -15.20 16.58 -1.60
CA GLN A 403 -16.66 16.44 -1.69
C GLN A 403 -17.07 15.93 -3.08
N ALA A 404 -18.08 15.06 -3.16
CA ALA A 404 -18.54 14.54 -4.44
C ALA A 404 -19.15 15.65 -5.31
N HIS A 405 -18.82 15.67 -6.60
CA HIS A 405 -19.36 16.67 -7.53
C HIS A 405 -20.89 16.62 -7.66
N GLU A 406 -21.44 15.40 -7.69
CA GLU A 406 -22.86 15.16 -7.98
C GLU A 406 -23.71 14.89 -6.71
N VAL A 407 -23.08 14.71 -5.54
CA VAL A 407 -23.77 14.34 -4.28
C VAL A 407 -23.25 15.19 -3.11
N ARG A 408 -24.03 16.19 -2.70
CA ARG A 408 -23.68 17.08 -1.59
C ARG A 408 -23.71 16.35 -0.26
N GLY A 409 -22.74 16.66 0.62
CA GLY A 409 -22.57 15.99 1.90
C GLY A 409 -21.85 14.64 1.84
N LEU A 410 -21.49 14.15 0.64
CA LEU A 410 -20.70 12.94 0.46
C LEU A 410 -19.22 13.30 0.24
N PHE A 411 -18.32 12.73 1.04
CA PHE A 411 -16.88 12.98 0.98
C PHE A 411 -16.08 11.69 0.83
N ILE A 412 -14.79 11.80 0.51
CA ILE A 412 -13.86 10.67 0.35
C ILE A 412 -12.63 10.79 1.27
N GLY A 413 -12.23 9.67 1.88
CA GLY A 413 -11.12 9.61 2.84
C GLY A 413 -10.24 8.36 2.70
N ASP A 414 -10.12 7.81 1.49
CA ASP A 414 -9.31 6.62 1.21
C ASP A 414 -8.43 6.77 -0.05
N THR A 415 -7.69 5.72 -0.40
CA THR A 415 -6.76 5.71 -1.54
C THR A 415 -7.43 5.86 -2.91
N SER A 416 -8.74 5.66 -3.02
CA SER A 416 -9.47 5.84 -4.26
C SER A 416 -9.52 7.30 -4.71
N ALA A 417 -9.36 8.23 -3.76
CA ALA A 417 -9.30 9.67 -3.99
C ALA A 417 -8.01 10.11 -4.70
N LEU A 418 -6.94 9.31 -4.65
CA LEU A 418 -5.63 9.71 -5.18
C LEU A 418 -5.66 9.83 -6.72
N PRO A 419 -5.24 10.97 -7.31
CA PRO A 419 -5.32 11.16 -8.76
C PRO A 419 -4.52 10.19 -9.62
N ASN A 420 -3.39 9.68 -9.10
CA ASN A 420 -2.45 8.83 -9.84
C ASN A 420 -1.62 7.92 -8.93
N GLY A 421 -0.64 7.22 -9.52
CA GLY A 421 0.26 6.27 -8.86
C GLY A 421 1.37 6.86 -7.98
N LEU A 422 1.34 8.15 -7.66
CA LEU A 422 2.25 8.84 -6.71
C LEU A 422 3.74 8.81 -7.05
N GLY A 423 4.15 8.34 -8.23
CA GLY A 423 5.55 8.13 -8.56
C GLY A 423 6.10 6.76 -8.18
N GLY A 424 5.30 5.85 -7.59
CA GLY A 424 5.76 4.53 -7.10
C GLY A 424 5.74 4.29 -5.57
N PRO A 425 5.92 5.28 -4.69
CA PRO A 425 5.86 5.09 -3.23
C PRO A 425 4.52 4.53 -2.72
N ASN A 426 4.55 3.83 -1.57
CA ASN A 426 3.33 3.31 -0.93
C ASN A 426 2.32 4.44 -0.65
N PRO A 427 1.02 4.24 -0.95
CA PRO A 427 0.06 5.33 -0.92
C PRO A 427 -0.55 5.64 0.45
N THR A 428 -0.30 4.82 1.47
CA THR A 428 -1.01 4.91 2.75
C THR A 428 -0.81 6.27 3.43
N LEU A 429 0.43 6.77 3.47
CA LEU A 429 0.71 8.05 4.10
C LEU A 429 0.04 9.21 3.34
N THR A 430 0.15 9.23 2.01
CA THR A 430 -0.51 10.24 1.16
C THR A 430 -2.03 10.20 1.31
N ALA A 431 -2.63 9.02 1.36
CA ALA A 431 -4.07 8.88 1.58
C ALA A 431 -4.50 9.37 2.97
N GLN A 432 -3.71 9.11 4.01
CA GLN A 432 -3.96 9.63 5.36
C GLN A 432 -3.81 11.16 5.42
N ALA A 433 -2.82 11.73 4.74
CA ALA A 433 -2.65 13.18 4.63
C ALA A 433 -3.86 13.80 3.90
N LEU A 434 -4.29 13.21 2.79
CA LEU A 434 -5.48 13.66 2.07
C LEU A 434 -6.76 13.53 2.91
N ALA A 435 -6.95 12.41 3.62
CA ALA A 435 -8.09 12.23 4.53
C ALA A 435 -8.09 13.26 5.67
N THR A 436 -6.92 13.60 6.22
CA THR A 436 -6.76 14.64 7.24
C THR A 436 -7.13 16.02 6.68
N ARG A 437 -6.74 16.31 5.43
CA ARG A 437 -7.16 17.53 4.71
C ARG A 437 -8.68 17.57 4.50
N THR A 438 -9.28 16.49 4.01
CA THR A 438 -10.73 16.38 3.82
C THR A 438 -11.48 16.57 5.15
N ALA A 439 -11.01 15.96 6.23
CA ALA A 439 -11.61 16.14 7.57
C ALA A 439 -11.58 17.61 8.02
N GLY A 440 -10.48 18.32 7.74
CA GLY A 440 -10.39 19.76 7.99
C GLY A 440 -11.41 20.58 7.20
N ARG A 441 -11.70 20.20 5.95
CA ARG A 441 -12.73 20.83 5.11
C ARG A 441 -14.14 20.57 5.64
N ILE A 442 -14.45 19.33 6.02
CA ILE A 442 -15.73 18.98 6.63
C ILE A 442 -15.97 19.82 7.89
N LEU A 443 -14.95 19.98 8.74
CA LEU A 443 -15.05 20.80 9.94
C LEU A 443 -15.33 22.28 9.62
N GLN A 444 -14.64 22.85 8.63
CA GLN A 444 -14.87 24.24 8.19
C GLN A 444 -16.31 24.45 7.69
N LEU A 445 -16.83 23.51 6.90
CA LEU A 445 -18.20 23.55 6.38
C LEU A 445 -19.27 23.31 7.46
N SER A 446 -18.91 22.66 8.57
CA SER A 446 -19.84 22.39 9.68
C SER A 446 -19.89 23.53 10.71
N LEU A 447 -18.88 24.41 10.71
CA LEU A 447 -18.77 25.55 11.62
C LEU A 447 -19.17 26.89 10.99
N GLY A 448 -19.26 26.96 9.66
CA GLY A 448 -19.76 28.11 8.90
C GLY A 448 -21.20 27.90 8.49
#